data_AF-A0A957L0T1-F1
#
_entry.id   AF-A0A957L0T1-F1
#
_cell.length_a   1.000
_cell.length_b   1.000
_cell.length_c   1.000
_cell.angle_alpha   90.00
_cell.angle_beta   90.00
_cell.angle_gamma   90.00
#
_symmetry.space_group_name_H-M   'P 1'
#
loop_
_entity.id
_entity.type
_entity.pdbx_description
1 polymer ?
#
loop_
_entity_poly.entity_id
_entity_poly.type
_entity_poly.pdbx_seq_one_letter_code
_entity_poly.pdbx_strand_id
1 'polypeptide(L)'
;MNDSFAFIIHPVNPKRDVARKWPALGHLPLWLINFLSLFFPPVYISEINGIRSVKTGRSVQGWFVACPLTPARMMSLPAPVVYRKIIQTGQMAEKLGARMLGLGAFTSVVGDGGITIANALDIPVTTG
;
A
#
# COMPACT_ATOMS: atom_id res chain seq x y z
N MET A 1 7.60 5.73 -23.48
CA MET A 1 6.92 5.88 -22.17
C MET A 1 6.56 4.50 -21.69
N ASN A 2 7.16 4.01 -20.61
CA ASN A 2 6.83 2.68 -20.09
C ASN A 2 5.54 2.75 -19.27
N ASP A 3 4.62 1.83 -19.54
CA ASP A 3 3.45 1.60 -18.71
C ASP A 3 3.93 1.12 -17.34
N SER A 4 3.49 1.79 -16.26
CA SER A 4 3.96 1.50 -14.90
C SER A 4 2.81 1.51 -13.90
N PHE A 5 2.92 0.69 -12.87
CA PHE A 5 1.90 0.57 -11.82
C PHE A 5 2.53 0.48 -10.43
N ALA A 6 1.76 0.77 -9.40
CA ALA A 6 2.10 0.39 -8.04
C ALA A 6 0.94 -0.35 -7.40
N PHE A 7 1.24 -1.21 -6.44
CA PHE A 7 0.24 -1.94 -5.68
C PHE A 7 0.48 -1.74 -4.18
N ILE A 8 -0.53 -1.22 -3.48
CA ILE A 8 -0.47 -1.02 -2.04
C ILE A 8 -0.77 -2.34 -1.33
N ILE A 9 0.15 -2.75 -0.46
CA ILE A 9 -0.05 -3.84 0.50
C ILE A 9 -0.09 -3.31 1.93
N HIS A 10 -0.46 -4.15 2.88
CA HIS A 10 -0.40 -3.85 4.31
C HIS A 10 -0.14 -5.17 5.09
N PRO A 11 0.35 -5.11 6.33
CA PRO A 11 0.67 -6.32 7.09
C PRO A 11 -0.60 -7.03 7.58
N VAL A 12 -1.12 -7.95 6.76
CA VAL A 12 -2.31 -8.77 7.05
C VAL A 12 -2.11 -9.58 8.34
N ASN A 13 -0.92 -10.14 8.53
CA ASN A 13 -0.48 -10.70 9.81
C ASN A 13 0.61 -9.79 10.40
N PRO A 14 0.28 -8.88 11.33
CA PRO A 14 1.20 -7.86 11.81
C PRO A 14 2.53 -8.41 12.31
N LYS A 15 2.53 -9.47 13.12
CA LYS A 15 3.77 -10.06 13.63
C LYS A 15 4.61 -10.67 12.52
N ARG A 16 4.00 -11.51 11.67
CA ARG A 16 4.71 -12.23 10.61
C ARG A 16 5.23 -11.29 9.53
N ASP A 17 4.39 -10.37 9.06
CA ASP A 17 4.71 -9.52 7.91
C ASP A 17 5.69 -8.41 8.30
N VAL A 18 5.58 -7.85 9.51
CA VAL A 18 6.61 -6.95 10.03
C VAL A 18 7.93 -7.69 10.24
N ALA A 19 7.92 -8.90 10.82
CA ALA A 19 9.14 -9.69 11.03
C ALA A 19 9.90 -9.99 9.73
N ARG A 20 9.20 -10.19 8.61
CA ARG A 20 9.82 -10.44 7.29
C ARG A 20 10.72 -9.31 6.83
N LYS A 21 10.42 -8.06 7.21
CA LYS A 21 11.21 -6.89 6.82
C LYS A 21 12.06 -6.35 7.97
N TRP A 22 11.54 -6.41 9.19
CA TRP A 22 12.20 -5.98 10.42
C TRP A 22 11.99 -7.03 11.52
N PRO A 23 12.88 -8.04 11.62
CA PRO A 23 12.74 -9.14 12.58
C PRO A 23 12.49 -8.68 14.02
N ALA A 24 13.29 -7.71 14.49
CA ALA A 24 13.15 -7.16 15.85
C ALA A 24 11.77 -6.54 16.11
N LEU A 25 11.21 -5.80 15.15
CA LEU A 25 9.89 -5.17 15.31
C LEU A 25 8.74 -6.21 15.30
N GLY A 26 8.92 -7.33 14.60
CA GLY A 26 7.93 -8.40 14.57
C GLY A 26 7.80 -9.18 15.89
N HIS A 27 8.79 -9.08 16.78
CA HIS A 27 8.75 -9.68 18.11
C HIS A 27 8.03 -8.82 19.15
N LEU A 28 7.69 -7.58 18.84
CA LEU A 28 6.95 -6.71 19.74
C LEU A 28 5.55 -7.28 20.05
N PRO A 29 4.98 -6.93 21.22
CA PRO A 29 3.59 -7.22 21.51
C PRO A 29 2.66 -6.69 20.41
N LEU A 30 1.61 -7.44 20.07
CA LEU A 30 0.72 -7.09 18.96
C LEU A 30 0.07 -5.70 19.15
N TRP A 31 -0.32 -5.36 20.38
CA TRP A 31 -0.88 -4.04 20.69
C TRP A 31 0.10 -2.90 20.35
N LEU A 32 1.40 -3.13 20.54
CA LEU A 32 2.44 -2.15 20.25
C LEU A 32 2.70 -2.04 18.74
N ILE A 33 2.71 -3.15 18.01
CA ILE A 33 2.78 -3.13 16.52
C ILE A 33 1.59 -2.36 15.96
N ASN A 34 0.38 -2.63 16.47
CA ASN A 34 -0.83 -1.91 16.09
C ASN A 34 -0.73 -0.41 16.41
N PHE A 35 -0.25 -0.05 17.59
CA PHE A 35 -0.07 1.35 17.98
C PHE A 35 0.94 2.07 17.07
N LEU A 36 2.13 1.48 16.88
CA LEU A 36 3.21 2.05 16.08
C LEU A 36 2.86 2.16 14.60
N SER A 37 2.01 1.28 14.07
CA SER A 37 1.57 1.31 12.66
C SER A 37 0.95 2.64 12.23
N LEU A 38 0.36 3.40 13.16
CA LEU A 38 -0.21 4.71 12.88
C LEU A 38 0.86 5.76 12.53
N PHE A 39 1.99 5.69 13.22
CA PHE A 39 3.08 6.68 13.11
C PHE A 39 4.15 6.25 12.12
N PHE A 40 4.24 4.94 11.83
CA PHE A 40 5.22 4.42 10.89
C PHE A 40 5.02 5.06 9.48
N PRO A 41 6.11 5.36 8.76
CA PRO A 41 6.00 5.89 7.40
C PRO A 41 5.53 4.81 6.41
N PRO A 42 5.01 5.20 5.24
CA PRO A 42 4.87 4.27 4.12
C PRO A 42 6.20 3.60 3.79
N VAL A 43 6.13 2.38 3.27
CA VAL A 43 7.31 1.53 3.11
C VAL A 43 7.46 1.09 1.67
N TYR A 44 8.60 1.40 1.05
CA TYR A 44 8.99 0.75 -0.20
C TYR A 44 9.26 -0.74 0.05
N ILE A 45 8.64 -1.64 -0.71
CA ILE A 45 8.83 -3.09 -0.55
C ILE A 45 9.77 -3.63 -1.61
N SER A 46 9.40 -3.48 -2.88
CA SER A 46 10.19 -3.98 -4.00
C SER A 46 9.76 -3.34 -5.31
N GLU A 47 10.67 -3.32 -6.27
CA GLU A 47 10.37 -3.08 -7.67
C GLU A 47 10.04 -4.41 -8.36
N ILE A 48 9.13 -4.35 -9.32
CA ILE A 48 8.63 -5.46 -10.11
C ILE A 48 9.03 -5.18 -11.56
N ASN A 49 9.91 -6.01 -12.10
CA ASN A 49 10.41 -5.91 -13.46
C ASN A 49 10.10 -7.19 -14.25
N GLY A 50 10.25 -7.13 -15.57
CA GLY A 50 10.15 -8.31 -16.43
C GLY A 50 8.72 -8.77 -16.74
N ILE A 51 7.70 -7.98 -16.42
CA ILE A 51 6.32 -8.29 -16.83
C ILE A 51 6.16 -7.93 -18.31
N ARG A 52 5.80 -8.93 -19.13
CA ARG A 52 5.54 -8.75 -20.56
C ARG A 52 4.25 -9.44 -20.98
N SER A 53 3.38 -8.73 -21.67
CA SER A 53 2.17 -9.28 -22.27
C SER A 53 2.52 -10.23 -23.41
N VAL A 54 2.09 -11.48 -23.33
CA VAL A 54 2.26 -12.46 -24.41
C VAL A 54 1.52 -12.02 -25.68
N LYS A 55 0.31 -11.45 -25.52
CA LYS A 55 -0.56 -11.06 -26.63
C LYS A 55 -0.08 -9.79 -27.35
N THR A 56 0.37 -8.78 -26.59
CA THR A 56 0.70 -7.45 -27.15
C THR A 56 2.19 -7.16 -27.22
N GLY A 57 3.02 -7.98 -26.58
CA GLY A 57 4.47 -7.75 -26.47
C GLY A 57 4.86 -6.56 -25.58
N ARG A 58 3.88 -5.80 -25.04
CA ARG A 58 4.12 -4.65 -24.16
C ARG A 58 4.70 -5.11 -22.82
N SER A 59 5.68 -4.37 -22.33
CA SER A 59 6.27 -4.60 -21.02
C SER A 59 5.81 -3.53 -20.04
N VAL A 60 5.62 -3.94 -18.79
CA VAL A 60 5.29 -3.03 -17.69
C VAL A 60 6.29 -3.22 -16.55
N GLN A 61 6.51 -2.16 -15.80
CA GLN A 61 7.24 -2.19 -14.53
C GLN A 61 6.30 -1.77 -13.40
N GLY A 62 6.64 -2.10 -12.17
CA GLY A 62 5.85 -1.58 -11.06
C GLY A 62 6.50 -1.72 -9.71
N TRP A 63 5.74 -1.42 -8.67
CA TRP A 63 6.24 -1.41 -7.31
C TRP A 63 5.24 -2.00 -6.33
N PHE A 64 5.74 -2.75 -5.35
CA PHE A 64 5.03 -2.96 -4.11
C PHE A 64 5.43 -1.87 -3.12
N VAL A 65 4.43 -1.18 -2.58
CA VAL A 65 4.56 -0.23 -1.48
C VAL A 65 3.61 -0.65 -0.37
N ALA A 66 3.99 -0.46 0.88
CA ALA A 66 3.16 -0.87 2.01
C ALA A 66 2.63 0.33 2.80
N CYS A 67 1.32 0.32 3.01
CA CYS A 67 0.66 1.07 4.06
C CYS A 67 0.91 0.34 5.38
N PRO A 68 1.46 1.02 6.40
CA PRO A 68 1.87 0.35 7.63
C PRO A 68 0.71 -0.07 8.52
N LEU A 69 -0.49 0.52 8.34
CA LEU A 69 -1.65 0.20 9.17
C LEU A 69 -1.99 -1.28 9.12
N THR A 70 -2.26 -1.85 10.29
CA THR A 70 -2.75 -3.23 10.39
C THR A 70 -4.26 -3.27 10.13
N PRO A 71 -4.84 -4.45 9.78
CA PRO A 71 -6.29 -4.59 9.63
C PRO A 71 -7.08 -4.09 10.85
N ALA A 72 -6.61 -4.43 12.05
CA ALA A 72 -7.24 -4.00 13.31
C ALA A 72 -7.27 -2.46 13.45
N ARG A 73 -6.24 -1.77 12.96
CA ARG A 73 -6.21 -0.30 12.98
C ARG A 73 -7.05 0.31 11.88
N MET A 74 -7.03 -0.27 10.68
CA MET A 74 -7.91 0.19 9.59
C MET A 74 -9.39 0.11 9.96
N MET A 75 -9.80 -0.90 10.76
CA MET A 75 -11.19 -1.04 11.21
C MET A 75 -11.54 -0.18 12.44
N SER A 76 -10.59 0.15 13.30
CA SER A 76 -10.85 0.86 14.56
C SER A 76 -10.64 2.38 14.48
N LEU A 77 -9.87 2.85 13.50
CA LEU A 77 -9.59 4.26 13.33
C LEU A 77 -10.71 4.97 12.56
N PRO A 78 -10.92 6.28 12.79
CA PRO A 78 -11.77 7.09 11.93
C PRO A 78 -11.29 7.02 10.48
N ALA A 79 -12.20 6.86 9.52
CA ALA A 79 -11.87 6.74 8.10
C ALA A 79 -10.91 7.83 7.57
N PRO A 80 -11.04 9.13 7.94
CA PRO A 80 -10.09 10.16 7.51
C PRO A 80 -8.64 9.90 7.92
N VAL A 81 -8.42 9.25 9.07
CA VAL A 81 -7.07 8.88 9.55
C VAL A 81 -6.49 7.77 8.66
N VAL A 82 -7.31 6.78 8.33
CA VAL A 82 -6.90 5.67 7.45
C VAL A 82 -6.60 6.19 6.04
N TYR A 83 -7.48 7.03 5.49
CA TYR A 83 -7.29 7.67 4.18
C TYR A 83 -5.99 8.44 4.11
N ARG A 84 -5.68 9.28 5.11
CA ARG A 84 -4.42 10.03 5.12
C ARG A 84 -3.19 9.12 5.01
N LYS A 85 -3.20 7.96 5.66
CA LYS A 85 -2.07 7.02 5.58
C LYS A 85 -1.99 6.30 4.23
N ILE A 86 -3.14 5.93 3.66
CA ILE A 86 -3.19 5.31 2.32
C ILE A 86 -2.76 6.33 1.26
N ILE A 87 -3.22 7.58 1.33
CA ILE A 87 -2.82 8.68 0.45
C ILE A 87 -1.31 8.92 0.55
N GLN A 88 -0.73 8.97 1.76
CA GLN A 88 0.73 9.06 1.93
C GLN A 88 1.48 7.92 1.22
N THR A 89 0.90 6.71 1.22
CA THR A 89 1.46 5.56 0.52
C THR A 89 1.29 5.67 -0.99
N GLY A 90 0.16 6.20 -1.47
CA GLY A 90 -0.06 6.52 -2.88
C GLY A 90 0.91 7.58 -3.40
N GLN A 91 1.16 8.63 -2.62
CA GLN A 91 2.15 9.67 -2.95
C GLN A 91 3.58 9.13 -3.03
N MET A 92 3.91 8.08 -2.25
CA MET A 92 5.16 7.36 -2.43
C MET A 92 5.21 6.65 -3.79
N ALA A 93 4.11 6.03 -4.22
CA ALA A 93 4.03 5.39 -5.54
C ALA A 93 4.16 6.40 -6.70
N GLU A 94 3.54 7.57 -6.59
CA GLU A 94 3.69 8.67 -7.56
C GLU A 94 5.15 9.09 -7.71
N LYS A 95 5.85 9.28 -6.57
CA LYS A 95 7.27 9.64 -6.56
C LYS A 95 8.18 8.56 -7.16
N LEU A 96 7.77 7.29 -7.12
CA LEU A 96 8.46 6.19 -7.77
C LEU A 96 8.20 6.15 -9.30
N GLY A 97 7.26 6.96 -9.80
CA GLY A 97 6.91 7.02 -11.22
C GLY A 97 5.81 6.04 -11.63
N ALA A 98 5.01 5.55 -10.69
CA ALA A 98 3.81 4.79 -11.01
C ALA A 98 2.81 5.65 -11.78
N ARG A 99 2.15 5.07 -12.79
CA ARG A 99 1.09 5.74 -13.58
C ARG A 99 -0.31 5.24 -13.23
N MET A 100 -0.40 4.22 -12.38
CA MET A 100 -1.65 3.66 -11.88
C MET A 100 -1.39 3.03 -10.52
N LEU A 101 -2.35 3.13 -9.63
CA LEU A 101 -2.28 2.58 -8.28
C LEU A 101 -3.38 1.54 -8.04
N GLY A 102 -2.99 0.32 -7.69
CA GLY A 102 -3.90 -0.69 -7.18
C GLY A 102 -3.99 -0.64 -5.65
N LEU A 103 -5.20 -0.55 -5.12
CA LEU A 103 -5.48 -0.71 -3.69
C LEU A 103 -5.75 -2.18 -3.39
N GLY A 104 -4.89 -2.79 -2.56
CA GLY A 104 -5.03 -4.19 -2.16
C GLY A 104 -5.77 -4.38 -0.84
N ALA A 105 -6.59 -5.43 -0.77
CA ALA A 105 -7.19 -5.95 0.45
C ALA A 105 -7.90 -4.87 1.29
N PHE A 106 -7.55 -4.69 2.57
CA PHE A 106 -8.20 -3.71 3.44
C PHE A 106 -8.04 -2.26 2.95
N THR A 107 -7.05 -1.96 2.11
CA THR A 107 -6.90 -0.59 1.56
C THR A 107 -7.93 -0.23 0.51
N SER A 108 -8.60 -1.21 -0.12
CA SER A 108 -9.67 -0.96 -1.11
C SER A 108 -11.07 -0.91 -0.53
N VAL A 109 -11.30 -1.51 0.65
CA VAL A 109 -12.65 -1.63 1.25
C VAL A 109 -12.91 -0.68 2.41
N VAL A 110 -11.89 0.04 2.89
CA VAL A 110 -12.09 1.01 3.98
C VAL A 110 -12.84 2.23 3.45
N GLY A 111 -13.98 2.52 4.08
CA GLY A 111 -14.75 3.74 3.87
C GLY A 111 -15.56 3.72 2.56
N ASP A 112 -15.18 4.58 1.61
CA ASP A 112 -15.92 4.92 0.39
C ASP A 112 -15.41 4.18 -0.86
N GLY A 113 -14.80 3.01 -0.67
CA GLY A 113 -14.29 2.19 -1.78
C GLY A 113 -13.11 2.81 -2.53
N GLY A 114 -12.38 3.74 -1.91
CA GLY A 114 -11.19 4.37 -2.49
C GLY A 114 -11.46 5.68 -3.25
N ILE A 115 -12.69 6.18 -3.28
CA ILE A 115 -13.04 7.45 -3.96
C ILE A 115 -12.23 8.62 -3.38
N THR A 116 -12.20 8.76 -2.05
CA THR A 116 -11.41 9.82 -1.38
C THR A 116 -9.92 9.70 -1.70
N ILE A 117 -9.41 8.47 -1.81
CA ILE A 117 -8.00 8.22 -2.13
C ILE A 117 -7.72 8.60 -3.60
N ALA A 118 -8.60 8.21 -4.53
CA ALA A 118 -8.50 8.52 -5.94
C ALA A 118 -8.52 10.04 -6.20
N ASN A 119 -9.39 10.78 -5.50
CA ASN A 119 -9.48 12.23 -5.64
C ASN A 119 -8.27 12.99 -5.06
N ALA A 120 -7.45 12.33 -4.23
CA ALA A 120 -6.31 12.95 -3.55
C ALA A 120 -4.96 12.62 -4.19
N LEU A 121 -4.95 11.83 -5.27
CA LEU A 121 -3.76 11.39 -5.99
C LEU A 121 -3.81 11.87 -7.45
N ASP A 122 -2.64 12.13 -8.02
CA ASP A 122 -2.44 12.57 -9.40
C ASP A 122 -2.43 11.40 -10.39
N ILE A 123 -2.55 10.17 -9.90
CA ILE A 123 -2.59 8.94 -10.70
C ILE A 123 -3.90 8.17 -10.52
N PRO A 124 -4.41 7.52 -11.58
CA PRO A 124 -5.63 6.72 -11.49
C PRO A 124 -5.48 5.59 -10.47
N VAL A 125 -6.55 5.39 -9.70
CA VAL A 125 -6.65 4.38 -8.65
C VAL A 125 -7.67 3.32 -9.03
N THR A 126 -7.35 2.06 -8.80
CA THR A 126 -8.26 0.91 -8.95
C THR A 126 -8.26 0.05 -7.68
N THR A 127 -9.40 -0.58 -7.39
CA THR A 127 -9.58 -1.50 -6.25
C THR A 127 -9.50 -2.98 -6.63
N GLY A 128 -9.25 -3.27 -7.91
CA GLY A 128 -9.44 -4.61 -8.51
C GLY A 128 -10.61 -4.61 -9.46
#